data_AF-A0A6P8SAP2-F1
#
_entry.id   AF-A0A6P8SAP2-F1
#
_cell.length_a   1.000
_cell.length_b   1.000
_cell.length_c   1.000
_cell.angle_alpha   90.00
_cell.angle_beta   90.00
_cell.angle_gamma   90.00
#
_symmetry.space_group_name_H-M   'P 1'
#
loop_
_entity.id
_entity.type
_entity.pdbx_description
1 polymer ?
#
loop_
_entity_poly.entity_id
_entity_poly.type
_entity_poly.pdbx_seq_one_letter_code
_entity_poly.pdbx_strand_id
1 'polypeptide(L)'
;MAPLKGRPETRRAQLEFRRSRGLGSGRERRGRMNNKFDALKDDDSGDHEQNEENSAQKDSEKEKPEKDKSQGCKRKAIVPGPAEHPLQYNYSFWYSRRTPGRPTCSQSYEQNIKQIGSFASVEQFWRFYSHMVRPGDLTGHSDFHLFKEGIKPMWEDDANKNGGKWIIRLRKGLASRCWENLILAMLGEQFMVGEEICGAVVSVRFQEDIISIWNKTASDQATTARIRDTLRRVLNLPPNTIMEYKTHTDSIKAWEEFHGLVTNSGR
;
A
#
# COMPACT_ATOMS: atom_id res chain seq x y z
N MET A 1 -34.57 -18.55 40.31
CA MET A 1 -33.20 -19.00 40.66
C MET A 1 -32.31 -18.87 39.43
N ALA A 2 -31.27 -18.04 39.54
CA ALA A 2 -30.08 -17.74 38.70
C ALA A 2 -30.01 -18.08 37.19
N PRO A 3 -29.49 -17.14 36.36
CA PRO A 3 -28.69 -17.46 35.18
C PRO A 3 -27.19 -17.25 35.42
N LEU A 4 -26.40 -18.13 34.80
CA LEU A 4 -24.95 -18.26 34.85
C LEU A 4 -24.23 -17.07 34.18
N LYS A 5 -23.24 -16.49 34.86
CA LYS A 5 -22.32 -15.46 34.35
C LYS A 5 -21.22 -16.10 33.49
N GLY A 6 -21.15 -15.73 32.21
CA GLY A 6 -19.99 -15.97 31.34
C GLY A 6 -18.82 -15.04 31.66
N ARG A 7 -17.60 -15.58 31.62
CA ARG A 7 -16.33 -14.94 31.99
C ARG A 7 -15.86 -13.87 30.99
N PRO A 8 -15.16 -12.79 31.42
CA PRO A 8 -14.50 -11.84 30.53
C PRO A 8 -12.98 -12.04 30.56
N GLU A 9 -12.38 -12.71 29.56
CA GLU A 9 -10.92 -12.84 29.46
C GLU A 9 -10.27 -12.07 28.29
N THR A 10 -11.03 -11.43 27.41
CA THR A 10 -10.45 -10.72 26.25
C THR A 10 -10.30 -9.21 26.40
N ARG A 11 -10.74 -8.61 27.51
CA ARG A 11 -10.58 -7.16 27.77
C ARG A 11 -9.35 -6.78 28.59
N ARG A 12 -8.64 -7.75 29.17
CA ARG A 12 -7.52 -7.49 30.09
C ARG A 12 -6.21 -7.17 29.35
N ALA A 13 -5.99 -7.78 28.18
CA ALA A 13 -4.78 -7.55 27.38
C ALA A 13 -4.67 -6.14 26.77
N GLN A 14 -5.79 -5.48 26.46
CA GLN A 14 -5.78 -4.12 25.88
C GLN A 14 -5.59 -3.01 26.92
N LEU A 15 -5.87 -3.27 28.19
CA LEU A 15 -5.80 -2.26 29.25
C LEU A 15 -4.44 -2.25 29.98
N GLU A 16 -3.74 -3.39 30.05
CA GLU A 16 -2.42 -3.48 30.68
C GLU A 16 -1.29 -2.90 29.82
N PHE A 17 -1.44 -2.81 28.50
CA PHE A 17 -0.44 -2.19 27.63
C PHE A 17 -0.43 -0.64 27.67
N ARG A 18 -1.53 -0.02 28.15
CA ARG A 18 -1.64 1.45 28.28
C ARG A 18 -1.07 2.00 29.59
N ARG A 19 -0.69 1.14 30.54
CA ARG A 19 -0.14 1.56 31.85
C ARG A 19 1.39 1.59 31.94
N SER A 20 2.12 1.17 30.90
CA SER A 20 3.59 1.11 30.92
C SER A 20 4.30 2.35 30.37
N ARG A 21 3.59 3.44 30.04
CA ARG A 21 4.23 4.71 29.64
C ARG A 21 3.63 5.89 30.41
N GLY A 22 4.26 6.22 31.52
CA GLY A 22 3.98 7.43 32.29
C GLY A 22 5.18 7.83 33.15
N LEU A 23 5.78 8.97 32.77
CA LEU A 23 6.61 9.91 33.54
C LEU A 23 8.12 9.65 33.67
N GLY A 24 8.87 10.54 33.01
CA GLY A 24 10.28 10.85 33.28
C GLY A 24 10.61 12.22 32.71
N SER A 25 10.50 13.25 33.54
CA SER A 25 10.93 14.64 33.30
C SER A 25 12.47 14.71 33.32
N GLY A 26 13.08 15.40 32.35
CA GLY A 26 14.52 15.67 32.34
C GLY A 26 14.95 16.60 31.20
N ARG A 27 15.24 17.86 31.53
CA ARG A 27 16.05 18.78 30.71
C ARG A 27 17.50 18.27 30.67
N GLU A 28 18.14 18.25 29.49
CA GLU A 28 19.40 18.98 29.22
C GLU A 28 20.03 18.70 27.83
N ARG A 29 20.50 19.81 27.23
CA ARG A 29 21.71 20.04 26.41
C ARG A 29 21.98 19.27 25.10
N ARG A 30 21.73 20.01 24.01
CA ARG A 30 22.59 20.32 22.84
C ARG A 30 23.83 19.43 22.61
N GLY A 31 23.76 18.57 21.60
CA GLY A 31 24.91 17.93 20.95
C GLY A 31 24.70 17.88 19.43
N ARG A 32 25.48 18.67 18.69
CA ARG A 32 25.54 18.71 17.22
C ARG A 32 26.38 17.50 16.77
N MET A 33 25.79 16.57 16.03
CA MET A 33 26.53 15.50 15.35
C MET A 33 26.28 15.58 13.85
N ASN A 34 27.39 15.71 13.13
CA ASN A 34 27.47 15.90 11.68
C ASN A 34 27.11 14.60 10.95
N ASN A 35 26.15 14.68 10.03
CA ASN A 35 25.92 13.63 9.04
C ASN A 35 26.84 13.88 7.84
N LYS A 36 27.75 12.94 7.66
CA LYS A 36 28.70 12.77 6.57
C LYS A 36 27.93 12.22 5.37
N PHE A 37 27.75 13.03 4.32
CA PHE A 37 27.71 12.67 2.88
C PHE A 37 27.23 13.90 2.09
N ASP A 38 28.08 14.92 2.04
CA ASP A 38 28.08 15.92 0.97
C ASP A 38 29.18 15.52 0.00
N ALA A 39 28.81 14.96 -1.14
CA ALA A 39 29.66 14.85 -2.31
C ALA A 39 28.74 14.64 -3.51
N LEU A 40 28.68 15.65 -4.40
CA LEU A 40 28.56 15.57 -5.86
C LEU A 40 28.07 16.93 -6.39
N LYS A 41 29.07 17.78 -6.60
CA LYS A 41 29.21 19.01 -7.40
C LYS A 41 30.71 19.02 -7.71
N ASP A 42 31.25 19.31 -8.88
CA ASP A 42 30.79 19.68 -10.21
C ASP A 42 31.81 19.00 -11.16
N ASP A 43 31.55 18.90 -12.47
CA ASP A 43 32.57 19.26 -13.47
C ASP A 43 31.93 19.30 -14.86
N ASP A 44 31.83 20.54 -15.31
CA ASP A 44 31.56 21.04 -16.65
C ASP A 44 32.92 21.32 -17.31
N SER A 45 33.17 20.77 -18.50
CA SER A 45 34.29 21.14 -19.39
C SER A 45 34.03 20.56 -20.79
N GLY A 46 33.93 21.44 -21.80
CA GLY A 46 33.46 21.14 -23.14
C GLY A 46 34.50 20.87 -24.25
N ASP A 47 33.91 20.60 -25.42
CA ASP A 47 34.25 20.87 -26.84
C ASP A 47 35.60 20.48 -27.50
N HIS A 48 35.46 19.67 -28.59
CA HIS A 48 35.90 19.85 -30.00
C HIS A 48 36.24 18.47 -30.63
N GLU A 49 35.46 17.92 -31.57
CA GLU A 49 35.38 18.15 -33.04
C GLU A 49 36.28 17.26 -33.94
N GLN A 50 35.57 16.42 -34.73
CA GLN A 50 35.67 16.14 -36.17
C GLN A 50 36.76 15.24 -36.84
N ASN A 51 36.23 14.51 -37.84
CA ASN A 51 36.81 13.90 -39.05
C ASN A 51 37.60 12.58 -38.95
N GLU A 52 37.59 11.67 -39.93
CA GLU A 52 36.67 11.23 -41.00
C GLU A 52 37.36 9.98 -41.64
N GLU A 53 36.60 9.12 -42.30
CA GLU A 53 37.01 8.21 -43.40
C GLU A 53 37.78 6.86 -43.19
N ASN A 54 37.00 5.79 -43.47
CA ASN A 54 37.19 4.75 -44.51
C ASN A 54 37.87 3.37 -44.27
N SER A 55 37.17 2.37 -44.83
CA SER A 55 37.61 1.13 -45.50
C SER A 55 37.69 -0.22 -44.76
N ALA A 56 36.73 -1.09 -45.16
CA ALA A 56 36.87 -2.47 -45.64
C ALA A 56 37.41 -3.64 -44.76
N GLN A 57 36.49 -4.62 -44.60
CA GLN A 57 36.64 -6.08 -44.72
C GLN A 57 37.33 -6.92 -43.61
N LYS A 58 36.46 -7.76 -42.99
CA LYS A 58 36.58 -9.24 -42.85
C LYS A 58 37.62 -9.76 -41.84
N ASP A 59 37.18 -10.37 -40.74
CA ASP A 59 36.95 -11.81 -40.67
C ASP A 59 36.33 -12.24 -39.33
N SER A 60 35.86 -13.46 -39.34
CA SER A 60 35.01 -14.14 -38.38
C SER A 60 35.79 -14.62 -37.16
N GLU A 61 35.35 -14.34 -35.93
CA GLU A 61 35.69 -15.18 -34.78
C GLU A 61 34.65 -15.12 -33.67
N LYS A 62 34.40 -16.30 -33.08
CA LYS A 62 33.30 -16.65 -32.17
C LYS A 62 33.47 -16.01 -30.79
N GLU A 63 32.47 -15.23 -30.37
CA GLU A 63 32.24 -14.99 -28.94
C GLU A 63 30.91 -15.62 -28.49
N LYS A 64 31.01 -16.41 -27.42
CA LYS A 64 29.90 -17.07 -26.74
C LYS A 64 29.03 -16.00 -26.04
N PRO A 65 27.69 -16.13 -26.04
CA PRO A 65 26.88 -15.24 -25.24
C PRO A 65 27.13 -15.53 -23.75
N GLU A 66 27.59 -14.52 -23.02
CA GLU A 66 27.59 -14.49 -21.57
C GLU A 66 26.17 -14.76 -21.08
N LYS A 67 26.03 -15.84 -20.31
CA LYS A 67 24.81 -16.13 -19.55
C LYS A 67 24.65 -15.03 -18.52
N ASP A 68 23.78 -14.09 -18.82
CA ASP A 68 23.19 -13.19 -17.84
C ASP A 68 22.48 -14.05 -16.78
N LYS A 69 23.20 -14.33 -15.69
CA LYS A 69 22.65 -14.95 -14.49
C LYS A 69 21.79 -13.89 -13.82
N SER A 70 20.60 -13.67 -14.38
CA SER A 70 19.45 -13.25 -13.61
C SER A 70 19.27 -14.30 -12.52
N GLN A 71 19.86 -14.02 -11.35
CA GLN A 71 19.59 -14.74 -10.12
C GLN A 71 18.11 -14.55 -9.83
N GLY A 72 17.29 -15.46 -10.37
CA GLY A 72 15.96 -15.73 -9.88
C GLY A 72 16.11 -16.14 -8.43
N CYS A 73 15.98 -15.17 -7.54
CA CYS A 73 15.81 -15.42 -6.12
C CYS A 73 14.50 -16.20 -6.03
N LYS A 74 14.58 -17.54 -5.94
CA LYS A 74 13.46 -18.37 -5.53
C LYS A 74 13.08 -17.91 -4.14
N ARG A 75 12.19 -16.91 -4.07
CA ARG A 75 11.69 -16.37 -2.80
C ARG A 75 11.06 -17.56 -2.08
N LYS A 76 11.64 -17.95 -0.95
CA LYS A 76 11.06 -18.98 -0.09
C LYS A 76 9.63 -18.56 0.24
N ALA A 77 8.70 -19.51 0.17
CA ALA A 77 7.34 -19.28 0.62
C ALA A 77 7.37 -18.76 2.06
N ILE A 78 6.63 -17.69 2.31
CA ILE A 78 6.60 -17.06 3.63
C ILE A 78 5.65 -17.87 4.49
N VAL A 79 6.18 -18.36 5.61
CA VAL A 79 5.46 -19.22 6.55
C VAL A 79 5.54 -18.63 7.95
N PRO A 80 4.53 -18.85 8.81
CA PRO A 80 4.60 -18.50 10.22
C PRO A 80 5.75 -19.23 10.93
N GLY A 81 6.40 -18.55 11.87
CA GLY A 81 7.40 -19.16 12.76
C GLY A 81 6.77 -20.11 13.81
N PRO A 82 7.56 -20.95 14.49
CA PRO A 82 7.06 -21.99 15.41
C PRO A 82 6.20 -21.52 16.59
N ALA A 83 6.26 -20.23 16.95
CA ALA A 83 5.50 -19.63 18.05
C ALA A 83 4.73 -18.36 17.60
N GLU A 84 4.56 -18.19 16.29
CA GLU A 84 3.83 -17.07 15.71
C GLU A 84 2.35 -17.42 15.51
N HIS A 85 1.48 -16.42 15.59
CA HIS A 85 0.06 -16.58 15.36
C HIS A 85 -0.23 -16.48 13.86
N PRO A 86 -0.66 -17.57 13.19
CA PRO A 86 -0.89 -17.57 11.76
C PRO A 86 -2.06 -16.66 11.39
N LEU A 87 -1.92 -15.96 10.27
CA LEU A 87 -3.04 -15.29 9.61
C LEU A 87 -3.79 -16.27 8.70
N GLN A 88 -5.05 -15.95 8.39
CA GLN A 88 -5.85 -16.75 7.46
C GLN A 88 -5.27 -16.75 6.04
N TYR A 89 -4.71 -15.61 5.62
CA TYR A 89 -4.04 -15.43 4.34
C TYR A 89 -2.69 -14.74 4.56
N ASN A 90 -1.75 -14.98 3.66
CA ASN A 90 -0.56 -14.16 3.56
C ASN A 90 -0.92 -12.81 2.93
N TYR A 91 -0.23 -11.75 3.33
CA TYR A 91 -0.43 -10.41 2.78
C TYR A 91 0.89 -9.77 2.38
N SER A 92 0.79 -8.77 1.51
CA SER A 92 1.92 -7.99 1.01
C SER A 92 1.64 -6.50 1.17
N PHE A 93 2.57 -5.78 1.79
CA PHE A 93 2.57 -4.32 1.77
C PHE A 93 3.17 -3.79 0.47
N TRP A 94 2.57 -2.75 -0.06
CA TRP A 94 3.07 -1.99 -1.20
C TRP A 94 3.05 -0.50 -0.91
N TYR A 95 3.94 0.24 -1.55
CA TYR A 95 4.00 1.68 -1.53
C TYR A 95 4.06 2.23 -2.94
N SER A 96 3.30 3.29 -3.20
CA SER A 96 3.43 4.07 -4.43
C SER A 96 3.49 5.56 -4.12
N ARG A 97 4.24 6.30 -4.95
CA ARG A 97 4.27 7.76 -4.91
C ARG A 97 4.00 8.29 -6.31
N ARG A 98 3.06 9.22 -6.43
CA ARG A 98 2.74 9.89 -7.68
C ARG A 98 3.37 11.28 -7.69
N THR A 99 4.00 11.63 -8.80
CA THR A 99 4.40 13.02 -9.08
C THR A 99 3.19 13.75 -9.66
N PRO A 100 2.71 14.84 -9.03
CA PRO A 100 1.63 15.64 -9.58
C PRO A 100 1.99 16.13 -11.00
N GLY A 101 1.05 16.03 -11.94
CA GLY A 101 1.21 16.56 -13.31
C GLY A 101 1.75 15.57 -14.37
N ARG A 102 2.15 14.34 -14.02
CA ARG A 102 2.44 13.31 -15.04
C ARG A 102 1.18 12.48 -15.36
N PRO A 103 0.81 12.32 -16.65
CA PRO A 103 -0.22 11.37 -17.06
C PRO A 103 0.16 9.97 -16.57
N THR A 104 -0.74 9.33 -15.84
CA THR A 104 -0.49 7.98 -15.30
C THR A 104 -0.97 6.95 -16.32
N CYS A 105 -0.12 6.48 -17.23
CA CYS A 105 -0.44 5.27 -18.01
C CYS A 105 -0.25 4.01 -17.15
N SER A 106 -0.87 2.88 -17.52
CA SER A 106 -0.79 1.60 -16.78
C SER A 106 0.65 1.15 -16.54
N GLN A 107 1.52 1.23 -17.56
CA GLN A 107 2.96 0.93 -17.44
C GLN A 107 3.68 1.84 -16.44
N SER A 108 3.34 3.14 -16.40
CA SER A 108 3.90 4.07 -15.42
C SER A 108 3.43 3.73 -14.00
N TYR A 109 2.18 3.27 -13.83
CA TYR A 109 1.68 2.88 -12.51
C TYR A 109 2.38 1.63 -11.96
N GLU A 110 2.54 0.58 -12.77
CA GLU A 110 3.24 -0.65 -12.36
C GLU A 110 4.70 -0.37 -11.97
N GLN A 111 5.37 0.56 -12.64
CA GLN A 111 6.74 0.96 -12.30
C GLN A 111 6.82 1.78 -11.00
N ASN A 112 5.76 2.51 -10.65
CA ASN A 112 5.72 3.39 -9.48
C ASN A 112 5.26 2.70 -8.19
N ILE A 113 4.80 1.46 -8.29
CA ILE A 113 4.38 0.67 -7.12
C ILE A 113 5.45 -0.34 -6.73
N LYS A 114 5.85 -0.30 -5.46
CA LYS A 114 6.94 -1.13 -4.93
C LYS A 114 6.43 -1.99 -3.79
N GLN A 115 6.66 -3.30 -3.88
CA GLN A 115 6.40 -4.22 -2.78
C GLN A 115 7.41 -3.96 -1.66
N ILE A 116 6.93 -3.72 -0.44
CA ILE A 116 7.77 -3.52 0.75
C ILE A 116 8.18 -4.88 1.33
N GLY A 117 7.21 -5.80 1.41
CA GLY A 117 7.42 -7.11 1.98
C GLY A 117 6.10 -7.83 2.20
N SER A 118 6.20 -9.12 2.53
CA SER A 118 5.07 -10.00 2.72
C SER A 118 5.19 -10.73 4.06
N PHE A 119 4.06 -11.15 4.61
CA PHE A 119 3.97 -11.75 5.94
C PHE A 119 2.82 -12.77 6.01
N ALA A 120 2.98 -13.76 6.88
CA ALA A 120 2.04 -14.87 7.09
C ALA A 120 1.50 -14.94 8.52
N SER A 121 2.02 -14.13 9.44
CA SER A 121 1.64 -14.14 10.87
C SER A 121 1.44 -12.73 11.43
N VAL A 122 0.80 -12.66 12.60
CA VAL A 122 0.55 -11.42 13.34
C VAL A 122 1.87 -10.76 13.76
N GLU A 123 2.86 -11.55 14.19
CA GLU A 123 4.18 -11.07 14.59
C GLU A 123 4.95 -10.49 13.40
N GLN A 124 4.91 -11.18 12.26
CA GLN A 124 5.53 -10.69 11.03
C GLN A 124 4.84 -9.40 10.55
N PHE A 125 3.52 -9.31 10.64
CA PHE A 125 2.80 -8.05 10.38
C PHE A 125 3.33 -6.92 11.26
N TRP A 126 3.40 -7.11 12.58
CA TRP A 126 3.87 -6.08 13.50
C TRP A 126 5.35 -5.73 13.29
N ARG A 127 6.18 -6.68 12.84
CA ARG A 127 7.57 -6.43 12.47
C ARG A 127 7.68 -5.40 11.34
N PHE A 128 6.80 -5.48 10.33
CA PHE A 128 6.72 -4.44 9.30
C PHE A 128 6.06 -3.17 9.84
N TYR A 129 4.83 -3.29 10.31
CA TYR A 129 3.96 -2.14 10.56
C TYR A 129 4.49 -1.19 11.65
N SER A 130 5.17 -1.72 12.67
CA SER A 130 5.77 -0.89 13.74
C SER A 130 6.96 -0.03 13.27
N HIS A 131 7.59 -0.39 12.14
CA HIS A 131 8.73 0.34 11.55
C HIS A 131 8.31 1.18 10.33
N MET A 132 7.05 1.11 9.91
CA MET A 132 6.53 1.92 8.81
C MET A 132 6.20 3.34 9.27
N VAL A 133 6.45 4.31 8.39
CA VAL A 133 5.93 5.67 8.56
C VAL A 133 4.41 5.62 8.58
N ARG A 134 3.77 6.36 9.49
CA ARG A 134 2.30 6.39 9.57
C ARG A 134 1.73 7.15 8.37
N PRO A 135 0.54 6.80 7.85
CA PRO A 135 -0.06 7.48 6.70
C PRO A 135 -0.15 9.00 6.88
N GLY A 136 -0.50 9.48 8.07
CA GLY A 136 -0.60 10.92 8.36
C GLY A 136 0.73 11.68 8.29
N ASP A 137 1.87 10.98 8.35
CA ASP A 137 3.21 11.57 8.31
C ASP A 137 3.87 11.42 6.92
N LEU A 138 3.19 10.78 5.97
CA LEU A 138 3.66 10.69 4.59
C LEU A 138 3.56 12.05 3.89
N THR A 139 4.53 12.33 3.02
CA THR A 139 4.55 13.54 2.20
C THR A 139 4.15 13.26 0.75
N GLY A 140 3.63 14.28 0.09
CA GLY A 140 3.20 14.22 -1.31
C GLY A 140 2.01 13.28 -1.56
N HIS A 141 1.74 12.99 -2.83
CA HIS A 141 0.70 12.05 -3.23
C HIS A 141 1.22 10.62 -3.10
N SER A 142 1.09 10.07 -1.91
CA SER A 142 1.59 8.75 -1.55
C SER A 142 0.44 7.80 -1.24
N ASP A 143 0.64 6.50 -1.47
CA ASP A 143 -0.32 5.46 -1.14
C ASP A 143 0.38 4.29 -0.44
N PHE A 144 -0.26 3.73 0.59
CA PHE A 144 0.02 2.38 1.07
C PHE A 144 -1.07 1.44 0.63
N HIS A 145 -0.67 0.24 0.26
CA HIS A 145 -1.57 -0.85 -0.12
C HIS A 145 -1.23 -2.08 0.72
N LEU A 146 -2.25 -2.78 1.18
CA LEU A 146 -2.11 -4.07 1.84
C LEU A 146 -3.05 -5.05 1.17
N PHE A 147 -2.51 -6.00 0.40
CA PHE A 147 -3.29 -6.94 -0.40
C PHE A 147 -2.89 -8.36 -0.06
N LYS A 148 -3.82 -9.31 -0.24
CA LYS A 148 -3.51 -10.74 -0.11
C LYS A 148 -2.37 -11.10 -1.06
N GLU A 149 -1.49 -12.00 -0.63
CA GLU A 149 -0.38 -12.48 -1.44
C GLU A 149 -0.90 -13.05 -2.77
N GLY A 150 -0.22 -12.71 -3.86
CA GLY A 150 -0.64 -13.08 -5.21
C GLY A 150 -1.59 -12.09 -5.89
N ILE A 151 -2.21 -11.16 -5.15
CA ILE A 151 -3.07 -10.11 -5.73
C ILE A 151 -2.28 -8.80 -5.82
N LYS A 152 -2.04 -8.31 -7.03
CA LYS A 152 -1.48 -6.97 -7.24
C LYS A 152 -2.56 -5.92 -6.97
N PRO A 153 -2.23 -4.78 -6.34
CA PRO A 153 -3.17 -3.68 -6.07
C PRO A 153 -3.43 -2.83 -7.35
N MET A 154 -3.87 -3.51 -8.39
CA MET A 154 -4.12 -2.99 -9.73
C MET A 154 -5.43 -3.58 -10.25
N TRP A 155 -6.15 -2.83 -11.08
CA TRP A 155 -7.47 -3.24 -11.57
C TRP A 155 -7.36 -4.32 -12.65
N GLU A 156 -6.19 -4.43 -13.28
CA GLU A 156 -5.83 -5.44 -14.28
C GLU A 156 -5.60 -6.83 -13.67
N ASP A 157 -5.40 -6.92 -12.36
CA ASP A 157 -5.26 -8.20 -11.67
C ASP A 157 -6.55 -9.01 -11.78
N ASP A 158 -6.44 -10.32 -12.01
CA ASP A 158 -7.57 -11.21 -12.22
C ASP A 158 -8.55 -11.22 -11.05
N ALA A 159 -8.07 -11.01 -9.82
CA ALA A 159 -8.92 -10.92 -8.64
C ALA A 159 -9.66 -9.58 -8.53
N ASN A 160 -9.21 -8.54 -9.22
CA ASN A 160 -9.78 -7.19 -9.13
C ASN A 160 -10.62 -6.80 -10.35
N LYS A 161 -10.41 -7.39 -11.53
CA LYS A 161 -11.04 -6.93 -12.79
C LYS A 161 -12.57 -6.84 -12.77
N ASN A 162 -13.25 -7.73 -12.02
CA ASN A 162 -14.71 -7.76 -11.87
C ASN A 162 -15.19 -7.12 -10.56
N GLY A 163 -14.26 -6.51 -9.84
CA GLY A 163 -14.44 -6.05 -8.48
C GLY A 163 -14.79 -4.58 -8.37
N GLY A 164 -14.72 -4.11 -7.14
CA GLY A 164 -14.87 -2.69 -6.83
C GLY A 164 -14.27 -2.36 -5.48
N LYS A 165 -14.49 -1.11 -5.07
CA LYS A 165 -13.98 -0.60 -3.80
C LYS A 165 -14.98 0.29 -3.10
N TRP A 166 -15.05 0.12 -1.78
CA TRP A 166 -15.62 1.14 -0.91
C TRP A 166 -14.59 2.22 -0.66
N ILE A 167 -15.01 3.47 -0.75
CA ILE A 167 -14.18 4.68 -0.64
C ILE A 167 -14.73 5.52 0.50
N ILE A 168 -13.85 5.93 1.41
CA ILE A 168 -14.16 6.86 2.50
C ILE A 168 -13.16 8.00 2.44
N ARG A 169 -13.68 9.23 2.32
CA ARG A 169 -12.89 10.46 2.37
C ARG A 169 -12.79 10.93 3.82
N LEU A 170 -11.58 11.20 4.26
CA LEU A 170 -11.23 11.56 5.62
C LEU A 170 -10.61 12.95 5.65
N ARG A 171 -10.99 13.74 6.64
CA ARG A 171 -10.23 14.95 6.99
C ARG A 171 -8.83 14.57 7.46
N LYS A 172 -7.87 15.47 7.26
CA LYS A 172 -6.50 15.31 7.74
C LYS A 172 -6.44 15.00 9.24
N GLY A 173 -5.46 14.18 9.61
CA GLY A 173 -5.24 13.73 10.99
C GLY A 173 -6.00 12.45 11.38
N LEU A 174 -6.95 11.97 10.55
CA LEU A 174 -7.70 10.74 10.85
C LEU A 174 -7.11 9.48 10.19
N ALA A 175 -6.36 9.64 9.09
CA ALA A 175 -5.92 8.55 8.23
C ALA A 175 -5.15 7.46 8.97
N SER A 176 -4.21 7.81 9.86
CA SER A 176 -3.37 6.82 10.56
C SER A 176 -4.19 5.86 11.41
N ARG A 177 -5.14 6.37 12.19
CA ARG A 177 -6.01 5.55 13.06
C ARG A 177 -7.00 4.73 12.23
N CYS A 178 -7.63 5.36 11.24
CA CYS A 178 -8.58 4.64 10.37
C CYS A 178 -7.89 3.54 9.55
N TRP A 179 -6.68 3.80 9.06
CA TRP A 179 -5.86 2.79 8.38
C TRP A 179 -5.52 1.61 9.30
N GLU A 180 -5.04 1.88 10.51
CA GLU A 180 -4.73 0.82 11.49
C GLU A 180 -5.96 -0.05 11.79
N ASN A 181 -7.11 0.58 12.10
CA ASN A 181 -8.34 -0.15 12.36
C ASN A 181 -8.80 -0.97 11.14
N LEU A 182 -8.66 -0.43 9.94
CA LEU A 182 -9.05 -1.11 8.70
C LEU A 182 -8.22 -2.36 8.46
N ILE A 183 -6.89 -2.24 8.50
CA ILE A 183 -6.00 -3.38 8.23
C ILE A 183 -6.10 -4.43 9.34
N LEU A 184 -6.26 -4.05 10.60
CA LEU A 184 -6.48 -5.01 11.68
C LEU A 184 -7.82 -5.75 11.53
N ALA A 185 -8.87 -5.05 11.11
CA ALA A 185 -10.15 -5.70 10.80
C ALA A 185 -10.03 -6.67 9.61
N MET A 186 -9.24 -6.32 8.60
CA MET A 186 -9.00 -7.18 7.44
C MET A 186 -8.19 -8.43 7.82
N LEU A 187 -7.05 -8.26 8.50
CA LEU A 187 -6.18 -9.36 8.93
C LEU A 187 -6.85 -10.27 9.97
N GLY A 188 -7.70 -9.70 10.82
CA GLY A 188 -8.50 -10.44 11.80
C GLY A 188 -9.81 -10.99 11.25
N GLU A 189 -9.96 -11.06 9.92
CA GLU A 189 -11.12 -11.62 9.20
C GLU A 189 -12.48 -11.06 9.68
N GLN A 190 -12.56 -9.79 10.06
CA GLN A 190 -13.79 -9.21 10.66
C GLN A 190 -14.92 -8.96 9.66
N PHE A 191 -14.65 -9.10 8.36
CA PHE A 191 -15.62 -8.83 7.28
C PHE A 191 -16.57 -10.00 7.02
N MET A 192 -16.16 -11.24 7.30
CA MET A 192 -17.02 -12.43 7.19
C MET A 192 -17.71 -12.56 5.82
N VAL A 193 -16.95 -12.32 4.75
CA VAL A 193 -17.37 -12.40 3.34
C VAL A 193 -16.57 -13.47 2.57
N GLY A 194 -16.03 -14.45 3.28
CA GLY A 194 -15.18 -15.49 2.69
C GLY A 194 -13.96 -14.88 1.99
N GLU A 195 -13.74 -15.27 0.74
CA GLU A 195 -12.54 -14.86 0.00
C GLU A 195 -12.66 -13.50 -0.72
N GLU A 196 -13.78 -12.80 -0.57
CA GLU A 196 -14.12 -11.61 -1.36
C GLU A 196 -13.16 -10.44 -1.17
N ILE A 197 -12.55 -10.28 0.01
CA ILE A 197 -11.60 -9.18 0.23
C ILE A 197 -10.31 -9.43 -0.54
N CYS A 198 -9.93 -8.47 -1.38
CA CYS A 198 -8.64 -8.44 -2.08
C CYS A 198 -7.56 -7.72 -1.26
N GLY A 199 -7.90 -6.55 -0.75
CA GLY A 199 -6.95 -5.69 -0.04
C GLY A 199 -7.52 -4.33 0.34
N ALA A 200 -6.68 -3.51 0.97
CA ALA A 200 -7.00 -2.17 1.41
C ALA A 200 -5.95 -1.16 0.95
N VAL A 201 -6.38 0.09 0.76
CA VAL A 201 -5.54 1.20 0.32
C VAL A 201 -5.77 2.41 1.23
N VAL A 202 -4.70 3.10 1.59
CA VAL A 202 -4.76 4.47 2.11
C VAL A 202 -3.98 5.38 1.20
N SER A 203 -4.62 6.48 0.81
CA SER A 203 -4.15 7.44 -0.16
C SER A 203 -4.06 8.82 0.47
N VAL A 204 -2.84 9.32 0.60
CA VAL A 204 -2.55 10.63 1.17
C VAL A 204 -2.59 11.67 0.06
N ARG A 205 -3.47 12.66 0.17
CA ARG A 205 -3.59 13.76 -0.81
C ARG A 205 -3.45 15.11 -0.10
N PHE A 206 -3.53 16.21 -0.85
CA PHE A 206 -3.33 17.54 -0.27
C PHE A 206 -4.46 17.94 0.70
N GLN A 207 -5.71 17.87 0.25
CA GLN A 207 -6.87 18.37 1.01
C GLN A 207 -7.45 17.33 1.98
N GLU A 208 -7.52 16.07 1.54
CA GLU A 208 -8.13 14.97 2.28
C GLU A 208 -7.30 13.71 2.13
N ASP A 209 -7.53 12.75 3.02
CA ASP A 209 -6.99 11.40 2.88
C ASP A 209 -8.13 10.47 2.48
N ILE A 210 -7.82 9.43 1.72
CA ILE A 210 -8.82 8.48 1.25
C ILE A 210 -8.41 7.11 1.73
N ILE A 211 -9.34 6.38 2.34
CA ILE A 211 -9.17 4.95 2.60
C ILE A 211 -10.11 4.16 1.72
N SER A 212 -9.68 2.98 1.30
CA SER A 212 -10.50 2.09 0.49
C SER A 212 -10.26 0.63 0.82
N ILE A 213 -11.30 -0.18 0.65
CA ILE A 213 -11.20 -1.64 0.69
C ILE A 213 -11.76 -2.20 -0.61
N TRP A 214 -11.04 -3.16 -1.20
CA TRP A 214 -11.29 -3.73 -2.51
C TRP A 214 -11.84 -5.15 -2.35
N ASN A 215 -12.82 -5.51 -3.18
CA ASN A 215 -13.37 -6.85 -3.22
C ASN A 215 -13.53 -7.38 -4.65
N LYS A 216 -13.55 -8.71 -4.79
CA LYS A 216 -13.50 -9.44 -6.06
C LYS A 216 -14.73 -9.23 -6.95
N THR A 217 -15.91 -9.18 -6.35
CA THR A 217 -17.18 -9.24 -7.10
C THR A 217 -18.05 -8.02 -6.83
N ALA A 218 -18.08 -7.06 -7.75
CA ALA A 218 -18.87 -5.84 -7.58
C ALA A 218 -20.40 -6.03 -7.69
N SER A 219 -20.84 -7.06 -8.42
CA SER A 219 -22.25 -7.36 -8.61
C SER A 219 -22.91 -8.00 -7.38
N ASP A 220 -22.13 -8.52 -6.43
CA ASP A 220 -22.66 -9.11 -5.19
C ASP A 220 -23.03 -8.01 -4.18
N GLN A 221 -24.32 -7.62 -4.23
CA GLN A 221 -24.87 -6.59 -3.34
C GLN A 221 -24.86 -7.01 -1.87
N ALA A 222 -25.00 -8.30 -1.57
CA ALA A 222 -25.00 -8.79 -0.18
C ALA A 222 -23.61 -8.67 0.44
N THR A 223 -22.57 -9.08 -0.31
CA THR A 223 -21.17 -8.93 0.08
C THR A 223 -20.81 -7.46 0.23
N THR A 224 -21.09 -6.62 -0.77
CA THR A 224 -20.73 -5.20 -0.72
C THR A 224 -21.44 -4.46 0.42
N ALA A 225 -22.71 -4.78 0.71
CA ALA A 225 -23.42 -4.24 1.87
C ALA A 225 -22.80 -4.70 3.21
N ARG A 226 -22.43 -5.98 3.34
CA ARG A 226 -21.77 -6.49 4.55
C ARG A 226 -20.42 -5.81 4.79
N ILE A 227 -19.65 -5.56 3.72
CA ILE A 227 -18.39 -4.83 3.80
C ILE A 227 -18.62 -3.41 4.32
N ARG A 228 -19.61 -2.69 3.76
CA ARG A 228 -20.00 -1.34 4.21
C ARG A 228 -20.33 -1.29 5.70
N ASP A 229 -21.15 -2.23 6.16
CA ASP A 229 -21.63 -2.23 7.55
C ASP A 229 -20.48 -2.56 8.52
N THR A 230 -19.59 -3.46 8.11
CA THR A 230 -18.36 -3.76 8.85
C THR A 230 -17.43 -2.54 8.93
N LEU A 231 -17.21 -1.83 7.82
CA LEU A 231 -16.41 -0.60 7.81
C LEU A 231 -16.94 0.44 8.79
N ARG A 232 -18.25 0.69 8.79
CA ARG A 232 -18.89 1.63 9.74
C ARG A 232 -18.58 1.26 11.19
N ARG A 233 -18.68 -0.04 11.52
CA ARG A 233 -18.44 -0.59 12.85
C ARG A 233 -16.97 -0.47 13.27
N VAL A 234 -16.03 -0.96 12.46
CA VAL A 234 -14.60 -1.06 12.86
C VAL A 234 -13.89 0.30 12.85
N LEU A 235 -14.35 1.23 12.02
CA LEU A 235 -13.80 2.57 11.94
C LEU A 235 -14.48 3.56 12.88
N ASN A 236 -15.57 3.15 13.56
CA ASN A 236 -16.41 4.03 14.39
C ASN A 236 -16.85 5.30 13.65
N LEU A 237 -17.33 5.13 12.41
CA LEU A 237 -17.70 6.28 11.59
C LEU A 237 -19.02 6.91 12.08
N PRO A 238 -19.09 8.25 12.16
CA PRO A 238 -20.35 8.94 12.34
C PRO A 238 -21.41 8.51 11.31
N PRO A 239 -22.71 8.46 11.66
CA PRO A 239 -23.76 7.99 10.75
C PRO A 239 -23.82 8.75 9.41
N ASN A 240 -23.46 10.04 9.43
CA ASN A 240 -23.43 10.94 8.29
C ASN A 240 -22.15 10.84 7.43
N THR A 241 -21.22 9.94 7.77
CA THR A 241 -20.04 9.71 6.94
C THR A 241 -20.46 9.13 5.60
N ILE A 242 -20.15 9.85 4.53
CA ILE A 242 -20.42 9.41 3.17
C ILE A 242 -19.43 8.30 2.82
N MET A 243 -19.97 7.18 2.35
CA MET A 243 -19.22 6.07 1.80
C MET A 243 -19.67 5.86 0.38
N GLU A 244 -18.73 5.74 -0.54
CA GLU A 244 -19.01 5.60 -1.97
C GLU A 244 -18.48 4.25 -2.45
N TYR A 245 -19.31 3.46 -3.13
CA TYR A 245 -18.86 2.25 -3.80
C TYR A 245 -18.62 2.54 -5.27
N LYS A 246 -17.46 2.16 -5.80
CA LYS A 246 -17.15 2.26 -7.23
C LYS A 246 -16.67 0.92 -7.76
N THR A 247 -17.22 0.50 -8.88
CA THR A 247 -16.65 -0.61 -9.64
C THR A 247 -15.28 -0.18 -10.21
N HIS A 248 -14.40 -1.15 -10.42
CA HIS A 248 -13.12 -0.85 -11.07
C HIS A 248 -13.34 -0.39 -12.51
N THR A 249 -14.25 -1.04 -13.25
CA THR A 249 -14.66 -0.67 -14.61
C THR A 249 -15.11 0.79 -14.74
N ASP A 250 -15.94 1.28 -13.82
CA ASP A 250 -16.43 2.67 -13.86
C ASP A 250 -15.33 3.67 -13.48
N SER A 251 -14.42 3.25 -12.58
CA SER A 251 -13.27 4.08 -12.19
C SER A 251 -12.31 4.31 -13.36
N ILE A 252 -12.14 3.32 -14.24
CA ILE A 252 -11.29 3.42 -15.44
C ILE A 252 -11.93 4.34 -16.46
N LYS A 253 -13.22 4.14 -16.78
CA LYS A 253 -13.95 4.99 -17.73
C LYS A 253 -13.93 6.45 -17.30
N ALA A 254 -14.21 6.72 -16.02
CA ALA A 254 -14.15 8.08 -15.49
C ALA A 254 -12.73 8.69 -15.57
N TRP A 255 -11.69 7.87 -15.47
CA TRP A 255 -10.31 8.29 -15.64
C TRP A 255 -9.99 8.61 -17.11
N GLU A 256 -10.41 7.75 -18.03
CA GLU A 256 -10.25 7.93 -19.48
C GLU A 256 -11.00 9.18 -19.97
N GLU A 257 -12.24 9.39 -19.52
CA GLU A 257 -13.03 10.58 -19.82
C GLU A 257 -12.34 11.85 -19.32
N PHE A 258 -11.89 11.86 -18.06
CA PHE A 258 -11.19 13.02 -17.49
C PHE A 258 -9.92 13.35 -18.28
N HIS A 259 -9.12 12.36 -18.65
CA HIS A 259 -7.88 12.59 -19.40
C HIS A 259 -8.12 12.89 -20.88
N GLY A 260 -9.12 12.29 -21.51
CA GLY A 260 -9.54 12.60 -22.88
C GLY A 260 -10.07 14.02 -23.03
N LEU A 261 -10.75 14.55 -22.00
CA LEU A 261 -11.19 15.94 -21.96
C LEU A 261 -10.02 16.92 -21.82
N VAL A 262 -9.00 16.59 -21.01
CA VAL A 262 -7.79 17.41 -20.85
C VAL A 262 -6.96 17.45 -22.14
N THR A 263 -6.89 16.37 -22.91
CA THR A 263 -6.17 16.36 -24.19
C THR A 263 -6.89 17.15 -25.29
N ASN A 264 -8.22 17.22 -25.24
CA ASN A 264 -9.03 17.92 -26.26
C ASN A 264 -9.24 19.42 -25.98
N SER A 265 -9.03 19.87 -24.74
CA SER A 265 -9.19 21.29 -24.36
C SER A 265 -7.89 22.11 -24.50
N GLY A 266 -6.82 21.50 -25.00
CA GLY A 266 -5.52 22.14 -25.26
C GLY A 266 -5.17 22.33 -26.76
N ARG A 267 -6.15 22.28 -27.66
CA ARG A 267 -5.98 22.64 -29.09
C ARG A 267 -6.75 23.90 -29.44
#